data_AF-A0A117I1C0-F1
#
_entry.id   AF-A0A117I1C0-F1
#
_cell.length_a   1.000
_cell.length_b   1.000
_cell.length_c   1.000
_cell.angle_alpha   90.00
_cell.angle_beta   90.00
_cell.angle_gamma   90.00
#
_symmetry.space_group_name_H-M   'P 1'
#
loop_
_entity.id
_entity.type
_entity.pdbx_description
1 polymer ?
#
loop_
_entity_poly.entity_id
_entity_poly.type
_entity_poly.pdbx_seq_one_letter_code
_entity_poly.pdbx_strand_id
1 'polypeptide(L)'
;MFPEVDDFIEIDSEGHPHNGLIGRVVKLAPNRVTFNLYGKEVSIAERFVKVKAKLGTRAHILLSRKSMHWELDSLDFIGLYVLMDIALWMRDYEWCRDIQQRMAKVG
;
A
#
# COMPACT_ATOMS: atom_id res chain seq x y z
N MET A 1 -13.70 5.10 0.89
CA MET A 1 -13.53 4.89 2.34
C MET A 1 -12.43 5.83 2.81
N PHE A 2 -12.62 6.57 3.89
CA PHE A 2 -11.63 7.51 4.39
C PHE A 2 -10.57 6.80 5.24
N PRO A 3 -9.28 7.16 5.12
CA PRO A 3 -8.22 6.59 5.94
C PRO A 3 -8.31 7.06 7.40
N GLU A 4 -8.05 6.14 8.32
CA GLU A 4 -7.93 6.34 9.76
C GLU A 4 -6.50 6.03 10.20
N VAL A 5 -6.12 6.46 11.41
CA VAL A 5 -4.83 6.09 12.00
C VAL A 5 -4.76 4.57 12.12
N ASP A 6 -3.58 4.01 11.86
CA ASP A 6 -3.26 2.58 11.79
C ASP A 6 -3.84 1.81 10.60
N ASP A 7 -4.62 2.43 9.72
CA ASP A 7 -5.02 1.79 8.46
C ASP A 7 -3.83 1.54 7.53
N PHE A 8 -3.96 0.54 6.67
CA PHE A 8 -3.06 0.39 5.52
C PHE A 8 -3.67 1.03 4.28
N ILE A 9 -2.86 1.84 3.61
CA ILE A 9 -3.24 2.55 2.38
C ILE A 9 -2.24 2.25 1.27
N GLU A 10 -2.73 2.19 0.04
CA GLU A 10 -1.92 2.26 -1.18
C GLU A 10 -1.83 3.71 -1.66
N ILE A 11 -0.67 4.12 -2.14
CA ILE A 11 -0.52 5.38 -2.86
C ILE A 11 -1.03 5.20 -4.29
N ASP A 12 -2.05 5.96 -4.66
CA ASP A 12 -2.67 5.93 -5.99
C ASP A 12 -2.50 7.30 -6.66
N SER A 13 -1.30 7.54 -7.16
CA SER A 13 -0.92 8.77 -7.86
C SER A 13 0.11 8.46 -8.93
N GLU A 14 -0.34 8.36 -10.17
CA GLU A 14 0.54 8.21 -11.32
C GLU A 14 1.64 9.29 -11.32
N GLY A 15 2.90 8.88 -11.49
CA GLY A 15 4.07 9.77 -11.45
C GLY A 15 4.68 10.01 -10.06
N HIS A 16 4.06 9.57 -8.97
CA HIS A 16 4.69 9.63 -7.64
C HIS A 16 5.74 8.52 -7.49
N PRO A 17 6.94 8.78 -6.90
CA PRO A 17 7.99 7.76 -6.76
C PRO A 17 7.59 6.55 -5.91
N HIS A 18 6.55 6.71 -5.10
CA HIS A 18 6.00 5.66 -4.25
C HIS A 18 4.65 5.12 -4.76
N ASN A 19 4.23 5.46 -5.98
CA ASN A 19 2.96 5.00 -6.54
C ASN A 19 2.85 3.48 -6.47
N GLY A 20 1.76 2.98 -5.90
CA GLY A 20 1.49 1.57 -5.69
C GLY A 20 2.02 0.96 -4.40
N LEU A 21 2.88 1.66 -3.66
CA LEU A 21 3.39 1.16 -2.39
C LEU A 21 2.33 1.29 -1.29
N ILE A 22 2.43 0.39 -0.31
CA ILE A 22 1.52 0.35 0.83
C ILE A 22 2.23 0.86 2.08
N GLY A 23 1.60 1.78 2.79
CA GLY A 23 2.06 2.25 4.09
C GLY A 23 0.98 2.18 5.15
N ARG A 24 1.41 2.20 6.41
CA ARG A 24 0.51 2.30 7.58
C ARG A 24 0.32 3.75 7.99
N VAL A 25 -0.92 4.23 8.07
CA VAL A 25 -1.23 5.60 8.49
C VAL A 25 -0.75 5.84 9.92
N VAL A 26 0.04 6.89 10.12
CA VAL A 26 0.55 7.31 11.45
C VAL A 26 -0.10 8.60 11.92
N LYS A 27 -0.53 9.47 10.99
CA LYS A 27 -1.13 10.76 11.32
C LYS A 27 -2.03 11.26 10.20
N LEU A 28 -3.14 11.87 10.60
CA LEU A 28 -4.05 12.58 9.70
C LEU A 28 -3.96 14.09 9.93
N ALA A 29 -4.07 14.84 8.83
CA ALA A 29 -4.18 16.28 8.82
C ALA A 29 -5.22 16.70 7.78
N PRO A 30 -5.73 17.94 7.79
CA PRO A 30 -6.67 18.40 6.77
C PRO A 30 -6.12 18.16 5.35
N ASN A 31 -6.86 17.37 4.56
CA ASN A 31 -6.52 16.97 3.18
C ASN A 31 -5.19 16.21 3.00
N ARG A 32 -4.56 15.73 4.08
CA ARG A 32 -3.28 15.02 4.02
C ARG A 32 -3.25 13.81 4.93
N VAL A 33 -2.62 12.75 4.44
CA VAL A 33 -2.40 11.51 5.16
C VAL A 33 -0.90 11.31 5.28
N THR A 34 -0.43 11.11 6.50
CA THR A 34 0.96 10.75 6.79
C THR A 34 0.99 9.29 7.20
N PHE A 35 1.87 8.53 6.57
CA PHE A 35 1.96 7.09 6.74
C PHE A 35 3.42 6.66 6.80
N ASN A 36 3.68 5.61 7.56
CA ASN A 36 4.96 4.93 7.58
C ASN A 36 5.03 3.99 6.38
N LEU A 37 5.94 4.30 5.47
CA LEU A 37 6.32 3.54 4.31
C LEU A 37 7.67 2.88 4.63
N TYR A 38 7.63 1.65 5.16
CA TYR A 38 8.83 0.84 5.43
C TYR A 38 9.90 1.54 6.28
N GLY A 39 9.49 2.19 7.37
CA GLY A 39 10.38 2.91 8.28
C GLY A 39 10.56 4.40 7.96
N LYS A 40 10.07 4.87 6.80
CA LYS A 40 10.09 6.29 6.42
C LYS A 40 8.70 6.90 6.48
N GLU A 41 8.56 8.08 7.08
CA GLU A 41 7.29 8.81 7.03
C GLU A 41 7.15 9.55 5.69
N VAL A 42 6.00 9.36 5.05
CA VAL A 42 5.61 10.02 3.80
C VAL A 42 4.26 10.68 4.02
N SER A 43 4.12 11.93 3.55
CA SER A 43 2.88 12.69 3.66
C SER A 43 2.36 13.09 2.28
N ILE A 44 1.17 12.63 1.92
CA ILE A 44 0.55 12.87 0.61
C ILE A 44 -0.87 13.42 0.77
N ALA A 45 -1.41 14.01 -0.29
CA ALA A 45 -2.80 14.44 -0.31
C ALA A 45 -3.74 13.23 -0.21
N GLU A 46 -4.80 13.35 0.58
CA GLU A 46 -5.75 12.25 0.83
C GLU A 46 -6.40 11.68 -0.45
N ARG A 47 -6.61 12.51 -1.46
CA ARG A 47 -7.14 12.09 -2.77
C ARG A 47 -6.23 11.11 -3.53
N PHE A 48 -4.97 10.99 -3.13
CA PHE A 48 -3.96 10.13 -3.75
C PHE A 48 -3.72 8.86 -2.95
N VAL A 49 -4.63 8.51 -2.02
CA VAL A 49 -4.52 7.27 -1.25
C VAL A 49 -5.78 6.44 -1.37
N LYS A 50 -5.59 5.12 -1.41
CA LYS A 50 -6.67 4.13 -1.41
C LYS A 50 -6.53 3.26 -0.17
N VAL A 51 -7.56 3.21 0.68
CA VAL A 51 -7.57 2.32 1.84
C VAL A 51 -7.57 0.87 1.37
N LYS A 52 -6.57 0.10 1.80
CA LYS A 52 -6.42 -1.33 1.50
C LYS A 52 -6.86 -2.22 2.66
N ALA A 53 -6.63 -1.78 3.89
CA ALA A 53 -7.13 -2.48 5.05
C ALA A 53 -7.41 -1.54 6.22
N LYS A 54 -8.59 -1.71 6.81
CA LYS A 54 -9.00 -1.04 8.04
C LYS A 54 -8.46 -1.73 9.28
N LEU A 55 -8.08 -0.96 10.29
CA LEU A 55 -7.76 -1.50 11.62
C LEU A 55 -8.83 -2.49 12.09
N GLY A 56 -8.39 -3.63 12.63
CA GLY A 56 -9.29 -4.69 13.12
C GLY A 56 -9.82 -5.65 12.05
N THR A 57 -9.57 -5.39 10.76
CA THR A 57 -9.92 -6.34 9.70
C THR A 57 -8.90 -7.47 9.59
N ARG A 58 -9.33 -8.61 9.03
CA ARG A 58 -8.41 -9.72 8.70
C ARG A 58 -7.28 -9.25 7.78
N ALA A 59 -7.58 -8.38 6.82
CA ALA A 59 -6.58 -7.81 5.90
C ALA A 59 -5.51 -7.01 6.66
N HIS A 60 -5.90 -6.24 7.68
CA HIS A 60 -4.97 -5.47 8.50
C HIS A 60 -4.02 -6.34 9.31
N ILE A 61 -4.53 -7.42 9.93
CA ILE A 61 -3.69 -8.39 10.65
C ILE A 61 -2.65 -9.01 9.71
N LEU A 62 -3.04 -9.32 8.48
CA LEU A 62 -2.15 -9.92 7.47
C LEU A 62 -1.08 -8.92 7.01
N LEU A 63 -1.48 -7.70 6.65
CA LEU A 63 -0.55 -6.64 6.24
C LEU A 63 0.41 -6.27 7.37
N SER A 64 -0.06 -6.23 8.62
CA SER A 64 0.80 -5.99 9.79
C SER A 64 1.89 -7.04 9.93
N ARG A 65 1.56 -8.32 9.74
CA ARG A 65 2.54 -9.42 9.82
C ARG A 65 3.56 -9.39 8.68
N LYS A 66 3.12 -9.03 7.48
CA LYS A 66 4.00 -9.02 6.29
C LYS A 66 4.86 -7.76 6.22
N SER A 67 4.33 -6.60 6.62
CA SER A 67 5.03 -5.31 6.58
C SER A 67 6.26 -5.23 7.47
N MET A 68 6.31 -5.99 8.56
CA MET A 68 7.52 -6.09 9.40
C MET A 68 8.72 -6.74 8.70
N HIS A 69 8.50 -7.42 7.57
CA HIS A 69 9.56 -8.10 6.80
C HIS A 69 9.88 -7.41 5.48
N TRP A 70 9.34 -6.23 5.25
CA TRP A 70 9.51 -5.52 3.98
C TRP A 70 10.61 -4.46 4.09
N GLU A 71 11.72 -4.68 3.39
CA GLU A 71 12.66 -3.62 3.00
C GLU A 71 12.33 -3.25 1.55
N LEU A 72 11.26 -2.47 1.34
CA LEU A 72 10.82 -2.05 0.01
C LEU A 72 11.06 -0.56 -0.18
N ASP A 73 12.27 -0.23 -0.62
CA ASP A 73 12.61 1.14 -1.02
C ASP A 73 11.97 1.54 -2.36
N SER A 74 11.58 0.55 -3.18
CA SER A 74 10.93 0.75 -4.48
C SER A 74 10.04 -0.44 -4.89
N LEU A 75 9.17 -0.22 -5.88
CA LEU A 75 8.38 -1.27 -6.55
C LEU A 75 9.20 -1.91 -7.67
N ASP A 76 10.22 -2.67 -7.29
CA ASP A 76 10.89 -3.57 -8.21
C ASP A 76 10.05 -4.84 -8.44
N PHE A 77 10.56 -5.77 -9.25
CA PHE A 77 9.89 -7.04 -9.52
C PHE A 77 9.57 -7.81 -8.23
N ILE A 78 10.47 -7.79 -7.25
CA ILE A 78 10.29 -8.51 -5.98
C ILE A 78 9.15 -7.88 -5.17
N GLY A 79 9.14 -6.55 -5.06
CA GLY A 79 8.05 -5.81 -4.44
C GLY A 79 6.69 -6.08 -5.10
N LEU A 80 6.65 -6.13 -6.43
CA LEU A 80 5.43 -6.48 -7.16
C LEU A 80 4.97 -7.93 -6.87
N TYR A 81 5.87 -8.91 -6.78
CA TYR A 81 5.51 -10.29 -6.41
C TYR A 81 5.00 -10.38 -4.98
N VAL A 82 5.62 -9.66 -4.04
CA VAL A 82 5.14 -9.58 -2.66
C VAL A 82 3.72 -9.00 -2.61
N LEU A 83 3.45 -7.93 -3.37
CA LEU A 83 2.09 -7.39 -3.48
C LEU A 83 1.11 -8.40 -4.09
N MET A 84 1.53 -9.15 -5.12
CA MET A 84 0.70 -10.17 -5.77
C MET A 84 0.31 -11.28 -4.78
N ASP A 85 1.27 -11.78 -4.00
CA ASP A 85 1.02 -12.80 -2.98
C ASP A 85 -0.03 -12.33 -1.98
N ILE A 86 0.05 -11.07 -1.54
CA ILE A 86 -0.91 -10.49 -0.59
C ILE A 86 -2.29 -10.36 -1.25
N ALA A 87 -2.35 -9.83 -2.46
CA ALA A 87 -3.60 -9.66 -3.18
C ALA A 87 -4.31 -11.01 -3.40
N LEU A 88 -3.58 -12.05 -3.80
CA LEU A 88 -4.09 -13.42 -3.94
C LEU A 88 -4.58 -13.98 -2.60
N TRP A 89 -3.81 -13.78 -1.52
CA TRP A 89 -4.21 -14.20 -0.18
C TRP A 89 -5.47 -13.50 0.33
N MET A 90 -5.62 -12.21 -0.01
CA MET A 90 -6.82 -11.42 0.28
C MET A 90 -7.99 -11.75 -0.66
N ARG A 91 -7.75 -12.52 -1.72
CA ARG A 91 -8.69 -12.78 -2.82
C ARG A 91 -9.17 -11.50 -3.50
N ASP A 92 -8.31 -10.48 -3.52
CA ASP A 92 -8.54 -9.22 -4.24
C ASP A 92 -8.03 -9.37 -5.68
N TYR A 93 -8.85 -10.00 -6.53
CA TYR A 93 -8.48 -10.32 -7.90
C TYR A 93 -8.38 -9.09 -8.80
N GLU A 94 -9.10 -8.01 -8.48
CA GLU A 94 -8.93 -6.73 -9.18
C GLU A 94 -7.53 -6.19 -8.93
N TRP A 95 -7.08 -6.21 -7.67
CA TRP A 95 -5.74 -5.77 -7.34
C TRP A 95 -4.66 -6.69 -7.92
N CYS A 96 -4.90 -8.01 -7.96
CA CYS A 96 -4.00 -8.95 -8.66
C CYS A 96 -3.82 -8.57 -10.13
N ARG A 97 -4.91 -8.23 -10.83
CA ARG A 97 -4.86 -7.79 -12.22
C ARG A 97 -4.09 -6.48 -12.38
N ASP A 98 -4.30 -5.52 -11.47
CA ASP A 98 -3.57 -4.24 -11.49
C ASP A 98 -2.05 -4.46 -11.30
N ILE A 99 -1.67 -5.33 -10.36
CA ILE A 99 -0.26 -5.70 -10.12
C ILE A 99 0.33 -6.41 -11.34
N GLN A 100 -0.41 -7.34 -11.96
CA GLN A 100 0.03 -8.03 -13.18
C GLN A 100 0.29 -7.05 -14.33
N GLN A 101 -0.59 -6.07 -14.53
CA GLN A 101 -0.41 -5.02 -15.53
C GLN A 101 0.82 -4.15 -15.25
N ARG A 102 1.11 -3.87 -13.97
CA ARG A 102 2.34 -3.16 -13.56
C ARG A 102 3.59 -4.00 -13.86
N MET A 103 3.58 -5.29 -13.55
CA MET A 103 4.69 -6.20 -13.89
C MET A 103 5.00 -6.21 -15.39
N ALA A 104 3.96 -6.24 -16.24
CA ALA A 104 4.10 -6.21 -17.70
C ALA A 104 4.67 -4.89 -18.26
N LYS A 105 4.69 -3.80 -17.47
CA LYS A 105 5.29 -2.52 -17.87
C LYS A 105 6.74 -2.35 -17.40
N VAL A 106 7.19 -3.18 -16.46
CA VAL A 106 8.55 -3.14 -15.91
C VAL A 106 9.48 -4.13 -16.62
N GLY A 107 8.91 -5.16 -17.27
CA GLY A 107 9.62 -6.08 -18.18
C GLY A 107 9.63 -5.58 -19.62
#